data_AF-H5Y317-F1
#
_entry.id   AF-H5Y317-F1
#
_cell.length_a   1.000
_cell.length_b   1.000
_cell.length_c   1.000
_cell.angle_alpha   90.00
_cell.angle_beta   90.00
_cell.angle_gamma   90.00
#
_symmetry.space_group_name_H-M   'P 1'
#
loop_
_entity.id
_entity.type
_entity.pdbx_description
1 polymer ?
#
loop_
_entity_poly.entity_id
_entity_poly.type
_entity_poly.pdbx_seq_one_letter_code
_entity_poly.pdbx_strand_id
1 'polypeptide(L)'
;MATTYERYLKLNIDGSRVGLGSGESESSYFCTPKGAKVIGWAGVDGSHYCFVRGFGEMVFAVSPLNTPGNYVHPVARNFRDFLRLLLACGDTAALEQVSCWEQAQFGVFLQDNPLTGEQRAVLDSIGEKLLLAPMEQPFAYIKELQAGFDYSRLKYPEDYYEWVPVEPKIPEWKVYFDGNFWGHQGRERAGKEISLHRQFVWEDEVWYIPAIYTCSKGLVVDFCPQVPAERIRSFMDKWNLSIESVRTDFSDEQRMQIDAENPLAVNTNPNVVLNGTVLSGSHGCGVSWNPCFPESNGLEVKSVTRHYGLDPAYGWAIWRSVFPWKTKRKPQIRSLSVTLMQEPVAMQGPHFHVSAPGERIKFTHPTTGVQHTLTVQEYERQEIPRERFGSQDQEFPMHYTVMSYTLSPDLPDAAFTVTDCLRSDRPRQKRTNPNEPQASDSAFSFGIIGGAVDPTAIIFGGSGQGRLHAVCSALHFEPVDDVEWRMVFHEKRREDITVELI
;
A
#
# COMPACT_ATOMS: atom_id res chain seq x y z
N MET A 1 -16.11 28.81 47.75
CA MET A 1 -14.66 28.73 48.05
C MET A 1 -13.92 29.05 46.77
N ALA A 2 -12.81 29.80 46.83
CA ALA A 2 -12.04 30.12 45.62
C ALA A 2 -11.40 28.85 45.02
N THR A 3 -11.43 28.71 43.70
CA THR A 3 -10.84 27.53 43.04
C THR A 3 -9.30 27.56 43.12
N THR A 4 -8.63 26.44 42.82
CA THR A 4 -7.16 26.40 42.83
C THR A 4 -6.58 27.36 41.78
N TYR A 5 -7.25 27.52 40.65
CA TYR A 5 -6.88 28.47 39.61
C TYR A 5 -6.98 29.92 40.08
N GLU A 6 -8.07 30.30 40.76
CA GLU A 6 -8.22 31.64 41.33
C GLU A 6 -7.20 31.93 42.43
N ARG A 7 -6.85 30.93 43.24
CA ARG A 7 -5.79 31.05 44.24
C ARG A 7 -4.43 31.24 43.59
N TYR A 8 -4.12 30.50 42.53
CA TYR A 8 -2.88 30.65 41.76
C TYR A 8 -2.74 32.06 41.17
N LEU A 9 -3.79 32.60 40.53
CA LEU A 9 -3.76 33.96 39.97
C LEU A 9 -3.47 35.03 41.04
N LYS A 10 -3.97 34.85 42.27
CA LYS A 10 -3.71 35.79 43.39
C LYS A 10 -2.25 35.78 43.88
N LEU A 11 -1.46 34.76 43.55
CA LEU A 11 -0.05 34.71 43.93
C LEU A 11 0.83 35.62 43.09
N ASN A 12 0.33 36.12 41.95
CA ASN A 12 1.03 36.99 41.02
C ASN A 12 2.43 36.45 40.65
N ILE A 13 2.50 35.14 40.41
CA ILE A 13 3.73 34.43 40.01
C ILE A 13 3.93 34.62 38.51
N ASP A 14 5.16 34.94 38.11
CA ASP A 14 5.54 34.90 36.70
C ASP A 14 5.69 33.45 36.23
N GLY A 15 4.64 32.93 35.60
CA GLY A 15 4.59 31.58 35.06
C GLY A 15 5.38 31.38 33.75
N SER A 16 5.91 32.45 33.13
CA SER A 16 6.61 32.35 31.85
C SER A 16 7.83 31.43 31.90
N ARG A 17 8.50 31.36 33.06
CA ARG A 17 9.69 30.53 33.28
C ARG A 17 9.42 29.04 33.30
N VAL A 18 8.16 28.63 33.47
CA VAL A 18 7.74 27.23 33.51
C VAL A 18 6.75 26.91 32.37
N GLY A 19 6.70 27.76 31.35
CA GLY A 19 5.81 27.62 30.18
C GLY A 19 4.32 27.86 30.47
N LEU A 20 4.01 28.69 31.47
CA LEU A 20 2.69 29.22 31.79
C LEU A 20 2.67 30.75 31.64
N GLY A 21 3.21 31.24 30.53
CA GLY A 21 3.26 32.66 30.24
C GLY A 21 1.87 33.27 30.02
N SER A 22 1.72 34.55 30.34
CA SER A 22 0.56 35.35 29.93
C SER A 22 0.73 35.77 28.47
N GLY A 23 -0.18 35.34 27.60
CA GLY A 23 -0.24 35.80 26.20
C GLY A 23 -1.26 36.93 26.02
N GLU A 24 -1.22 37.59 24.86
CA GLU A 24 -2.24 38.57 24.48
C GLU A 24 -3.61 37.87 24.42
N SER A 25 -4.61 38.47 25.04
CA SER A 25 -5.86 37.83 25.48
C SER A 25 -6.83 37.41 24.36
N GLU A 26 -6.43 37.46 23.09
CA GLU A 26 -7.35 37.33 21.94
C GLU A 26 -6.89 36.38 20.81
N SER A 27 -5.69 35.78 20.88
CA SER A 27 -5.24 34.85 19.84
C SER A 27 -5.83 33.44 20.05
N SER A 28 -7.01 33.19 19.48
CA SER A 28 -7.50 31.82 19.28
C SER A 28 -6.88 31.22 18.02
N TYR A 29 -6.20 30.08 18.15
CA TYR A 29 -5.73 29.31 16.99
C TYR A 29 -6.91 28.53 16.37
N PHE A 30 -6.79 28.17 15.09
CA PHE A 30 -7.82 27.38 14.37
C PHE A 30 -8.19 26.09 15.12
N CYS A 31 -7.24 25.50 15.86
CA CYS A 31 -7.41 24.28 16.64
C CYS A 31 -7.84 24.49 18.10
N THR A 32 -8.05 25.73 18.55
CA THR A 32 -8.55 26.01 19.90
C THR A 32 -10.05 25.67 20.00
N PRO A 33 -10.49 24.81 20.95
CA PRO A 33 -11.90 24.45 21.08
C PRO A 33 -12.83 25.65 21.32
N LYS A 34 -14.06 25.57 20.80
CA LYS A 34 -15.13 26.56 21.05
C LYS A 34 -15.41 26.67 22.54
N GLY A 35 -15.42 27.91 23.04
CA GLY A 35 -15.64 28.19 24.46
C GLY A 35 -14.45 27.87 25.34
N ALA A 36 -13.25 27.75 24.76
CA ALA A 36 -12.01 27.68 25.51
C ALA A 36 -11.71 29.00 26.24
N LYS A 37 -11.21 28.88 27.47
CA LYS A 37 -10.58 29.96 28.23
C LYS A 37 -9.11 29.61 28.38
N VAL A 38 -8.24 30.33 27.67
CA VAL A 38 -6.79 30.15 27.76
C VAL A 38 -6.32 30.52 29.18
N ILE A 39 -5.46 29.68 29.75
CA ILE A 39 -4.93 29.83 31.11
C ILE A 39 -3.41 30.04 31.15
N GLY A 40 -2.72 29.78 30.03
CA GLY A 40 -1.32 30.12 29.84
C GLY A 40 -0.75 29.56 28.54
N TRP A 41 0.42 30.05 28.14
CA TRP A 41 1.10 29.72 26.89
C TRP A 41 2.45 29.05 27.13
N ALA A 42 2.69 27.97 26.39
CA ALA A 42 3.97 27.27 26.32
C ALA A 42 4.76 27.83 25.14
N GLY A 43 5.57 28.87 25.37
CA GLY A 43 6.42 29.44 24.33
C GLY A 43 5.70 30.37 23.34
N VAL A 44 6.19 30.41 22.09
CA VAL A 44 5.80 31.38 21.05
C VAL A 44 5.22 30.74 19.78
N ASP A 45 5.20 29.41 19.73
CA ASP A 45 4.72 28.60 18.59
C ASP A 45 3.19 28.48 18.52
N GLY A 46 2.50 29.04 19.52
CA GLY A 46 1.04 28.97 19.63
C GLY A 46 0.53 27.85 20.54
N SER A 47 1.43 27.10 21.17
CA SER A 47 1.06 26.04 22.12
C SER A 47 0.52 26.65 23.41
N HIS A 48 -0.66 26.22 23.85
CA HIS A 48 -1.33 26.80 25.01
C HIS A 48 -2.18 25.82 25.81
N TYR A 49 -2.47 26.22 27.05
CA TYR A 49 -3.35 25.51 27.96
C TYR A 49 -4.68 26.22 28.08
N CYS A 50 -5.78 25.48 28.12
CA CYS A 50 -7.10 26.07 28.30
C CYS A 50 -8.05 25.19 29.12
N PHE A 51 -9.07 25.84 29.68
CA PHE A 51 -10.30 25.18 30.10
C PHE A 51 -11.32 25.23 28.97
N VAL A 52 -12.09 24.17 28.77
CA VAL A 52 -13.18 24.17 27.77
C VAL A 52 -14.54 24.18 28.49
N ARG A 53 -15.44 25.08 28.07
CA ARG A 53 -16.80 25.17 28.62
C ARG A 53 -17.48 23.80 28.57
N GLY A 54 -18.01 23.36 29.71
CA GLY A 54 -18.68 22.05 29.85
C GLY A 54 -17.79 20.93 30.40
N PHE A 55 -16.50 21.18 30.65
CA PHE A 55 -15.55 20.21 31.19
C PHE A 55 -14.99 20.60 32.58
N GLY A 56 -15.59 21.58 33.24
CA GLY A 56 -15.13 22.06 34.55
C GLY A 56 -13.74 22.71 34.50
N GLU A 57 -12.86 22.36 35.44
CA GLU A 57 -11.46 22.82 35.47
C GLU A 57 -10.49 21.84 34.78
N MET A 58 -10.99 20.91 33.95
CA MET A 58 -10.12 20.05 33.15
C MET A 58 -9.22 20.89 32.25
N VAL A 59 -7.92 20.62 32.30
CA VAL A 59 -6.90 21.34 31.53
C VAL A 59 -6.62 20.57 30.25
N PHE A 60 -6.69 21.28 29.13
CA PHE A 60 -6.32 20.79 27.81
C PHE A 60 -5.04 21.48 27.35
N ALA A 61 -4.12 20.71 26.79
CA ALA A 61 -3.03 21.22 25.96
C ALA A 61 -3.51 21.34 24.52
N VAL A 62 -3.17 22.44 23.86
CA VAL A 62 -3.46 22.73 22.46
C VAL A 62 -2.13 22.99 21.76
N SER A 63 -1.80 22.19 20.75
CA SER A 63 -0.52 22.22 20.03
C SER A 63 -0.78 22.33 18.52
N PRO A 64 -0.71 23.54 17.93
CA PRO A 64 -1.03 23.75 16.51
C PRO A 64 -0.11 23.02 15.52
N LEU A 65 1.09 22.63 15.94
CA LEU A 65 2.08 21.92 15.12
C LEU A 65 1.91 20.39 15.11
N ASN A 66 0.92 19.85 15.82
CA ASN A 66 0.63 18.42 15.81
C ASN A 66 0.02 17.94 14.49
N THR A 67 -0.04 16.62 14.31
CA THR A 67 -0.70 15.98 13.16
C THR A 67 -2.14 16.46 13.02
N PRO A 68 -2.62 16.75 11.78
CA PRO A 68 -4.01 17.11 11.53
C PRO A 68 -5.01 16.18 12.22
N GLY A 69 -5.91 16.77 13.01
CA GLY A 69 -6.91 16.06 13.82
C GLY A 69 -6.47 15.77 15.26
N ASN A 70 -5.17 15.86 15.58
CA ASN A 70 -4.60 15.49 16.89
C ASN A 70 -4.00 16.68 17.65
N TYR A 71 -4.68 17.83 17.61
CA TYR A 71 -4.18 19.10 18.15
C TYR A 71 -4.44 19.31 19.64
N VAL A 72 -5.46 18.68 20.23
CA VAL A 72 -5.93 18.98 21.59
C VAL A 72 -6.00 17.73 22.43
N HIS A 73 -5.36 17.74 23.60
CA HIS A 73 -5.30 16.59 24.50
C HIS A 73 -5.59 17.01 25.96
N PRO A 74 -6.43 16.26 26.71
CA PRO A 74 -6.57 16.49 28.13
C PRO A 74 -5.28 16.10 28.86
N VAL A 75 -4.80 17.00 29.72
CA VAL A 75 -3.56 16.79 30.49
C VAL A 75 -3.81 16.70 31.99
N ALA A 76 -4.91 17.29 32.50
CA ALA A 76 -5.26 17.18 33.91
C ALA A 76 -6.77 17.24 34.14
N ARG A 77 -7.28 16.44 35.09
CA ARG A 77 -8.71 16.43 35.48
C ARG A 77 -9.17 17.74 36.10
N ASN A 78 -8.24 18.50 36.67
CA ASN A 78 -8.48 19.81 37.29
C ASN A 78 -7.17 20.62 37.35
N PHE A 79 -7.26 21.91 37.65
CA PHE A 79 -6.08 22.78 37.69
C PHE A 79 -5.11 22.44 38.84
N ARG A 80 -5.58 21.84 39.93
CA ARG A 80 -4.70 21.36 41.03
C ARG A 80 -3.78 20.26 40.52
N ASP A 81 -4.33 19.26 39.84
CA ASP A 81 -3.56 18.16 39.26
C ASP A 81 -2.59 18.66 38.20
N PHE A 82 -2.98 19.65 37.40
CA PHE A 82 -2.10 20.30 36.44
C PHE A 82 -0.86 20.94 37.11
N LEU A 83 -1.04 21.66 38.23
CA LEU A 83 0.10 22.19 38.98
C LEU A 83 0.96 21.08 39.59
N ARG A 84 0.37 19.97 40.04
CA ARG A 84 1.15 18.82 40.54
C ARG A 84 1.96 18.14 39.43
N LEU A 85 1.41 18.06 38.23
CA LEU A 85 2.11 17.61 37.03
C LEU A 85 3.26 18.55 36.68
N LEU A 86 3.03 19.85 36.69
CA LEU A 86 4.07 20.85 36.48
C LEU A 86 5.20 20.74 37.51
N LEU A 87 4.87 20.53 38.79
CA LEU A 87 5.87 20.29 39.85
C LEU A 87 6.70 19.03 39.61
N ALA A 88 6.12 17.99 38.99
CA ALA A 88 6.81 16.74 38.68
C ALA A 88 7.66 16.83 37.41
N CYS A 89 7.15 17.50 36.37
CA CYS A 89 7.80 17.59 35.06
C CYS A 89 8.74 18.79 34.92
N GLY A 90 8.61 19.78 35.81
CA GLY A 90 9.43 20.99 35.83
C GLY A 90 9.03 22.07 34.83
N ASP A 91 8.60 21.67 33.63
CA ASP A 91 8.13 22.58 32.60
C ASP A 91 6.88 22.02 31.90
N THR A 92 6.02 22.91 31.43
CA THR A 92 4.86 22.51 30.63
C THR A 92 5.20 21.88 29.28
N ALA A 93 6.39 22.07 28.71
CA ALA A 93 6.77 21.43 27.43
C ALA A 93 6.58 19.90 27.46
N ALA A 94 6.90 19.27 28.60
CA ALA A 94 6.65 17.84 28.78
C ALA A 94 5.15 17.47 28.77
N LEU A 95 4.29 18.36 29.28
CA LEU A 95 2.83 18.14 29.33
C LEU A 95 2.16 18.37 27.97
N GLU A 96 2.75 19.24 27.15
CA GLU A 96 2.31 19.53 25.79
C GLU A 96 2.55 18.32 24.86
N GLN A 97 3.74 17.72 24.93
CA GLN A 97 4.17 16.68 23.99
C GLN A 97 3.87 15.25 24.45
N VAL A 98 3.49 15.03 25.71
CA VAL A 98 3.26 13.68 26.27
C VAL A 98 2.25 12.84 25.48
N SER A 99 1.32 13.44 24.73
CA SER A 99 0.36 12.70 23.91
C SER A 99 1.04 11.82 22.85
N CYS A 100 2.15 12.26 22.26
CA CYS A 100 2.85 11.53 21.19
C CYS A 100 4.01 10.65 21.67
N TRP A 101 4.23 10.54 22.99
CA TRP A 101 5.36 9.80 23.55
C TRP A 101 4.97 8.50 24.26
N GLU A 102 5.88 7.55 24.19
CA GLU A 102 5.97 6.39 25.08
C GLU A 102 6.68 6.75 26.40
N GLN A 103 6.52 5.91 27.43
CA GLN A 103 7.06 6.19 28.77
C GLN A 103 8.58 6.43 28.77
N ALA A 104 9.31 5.68 27.93
CA ALA A 104 10.75 5.83 27.78
C ALA A 104 11.13 7.21 27.20
N GLN A 105 10.42 7.67 26.16
CA GLN A 105 10.65 8.98 25.54
C GLN A 105 10.35 10.12 26.50
N PHE A 106 9.25 10.01 27.25
CA PHE A 106 8.90 10.97 28.31
C PHE A 106 9.99 11.03 29.39
N GLY A 107 10.53 9.89 29.82
CA GLY A 107 11.61 9.82 30.79
C GLY A 107 12.91 10.46 30.28
N VAL A 108 13.30 10.18 29.02
CA VAL A 108 14.48 10.78 28.38
C VAL A 108 14.34 12.30 28.29
N PHE A 109 13.18 12.81 27.87
CA PHE A 109 12.95 14.24 27.78
C PHE A 109 13.16 14.96 29.12
N LEU A 110 12.68 14.40 30.22
CA LEU A 110 12.87 14.98 31.56
C LEU A 110 14.34 14.93 32.03
N GLN A 111 15.10 13.92 31.60
CA GLN A 111 16.52 13.81 31.92
C GLN A 111 17.36 14.83 31.13
N ASP A 112 17.06 14.99 29.85
CA ASP A 112 17.77 15.89 28.94
C ASP A 112 17.46 17.37 29.21
N ASN A 113 16.35 17.67 29.89
CA ASN A 113 15.90 19.02 30.24
C ASN A 113 15.85 19.22 31.76
N PRO A 114 17.01 19.25 32.45
CA PRO A 114 17.06 19.47 33.88
C PRO A 114 16.61 20.89 34.24
N LEU A 115 16.01 21.00 35.42
CA LEU A 115 15.47 22.26 35.94
C LEU A 115 16.54 23.33 36.16
N THR A 116 16.29 24.51 35.63
CA THR A 116 17.09 25.70 35.95
C THR A 116 16.79 26.21 37.36
N GLY A 117 17.71 27.01 37.93
CA GLY A 117 17.52 27.63 39.24
C GLY A 117 16.30 28.57 39.29
N GLU A 118 16.02 29.28 38.19
CA GLU A 118 14.85 30.15 38.07
C GLU A 118 13.54 29.35 38.04
N GLN A 119 13.48 28.26 37.26
CA GLN A 119 12.34 27.35 37.24
C GLN A 119 12.10 26.74 38.62
N ARG A 120 13.17 26.32 39.31
CA ARG A 120 13.09 25.76 40.66
C ARG A 120 12.44 26.73 41.64
N ALA A 121 12.88 27.99 41.67
CA ALA A 121 12.31 29.00 42.56
C ALA A 121 10.81 29.26 42.30
N VAL A 122 10.39 29.27 41.03
CA VAL A 122 8.97 29.41 40.66
C VAL A 122 8.15 28.22 41.13
N LEU A 123 8.62 27.00 40.88
CA LEU A 123 7.95 25.76 41.27
C LEU A 123 7.86 25.61 42.79
N ASP A 124 8.92 25.92 43.53
CA ASP A 124 8.93 25.85 44.99
C ASP A 124 7.90 26.85 45.57
N SER A 125 7.84 28.07 45.03
CA SER A 125 6.82 29.07 45.39
C SER A 125 5.38 28.57 45.13
N ILE A 126 5.15 27.87 44.01
CA ILE A 126 3.85 27.24 43.71
C ILE A 126 3.53 26.14 44.72
N GLY A 127 4.48 25.23 44.96
CA GLY A 127 4.33 24.09 45.87
C GLY A 127 4.03 24.52 47.30
N GLU A 128 4.79 25.47 47.83
CA GLU A 128 4.65 25.98 49.20
C GLU A 128 3.35 26.78 49.39
N LYS A 129 3.09 27.78 48.53
CA LYS A 129 1.95 28.69 48.72
C LYS A 129 0.60 28.03 48.45
N LEU A 130 0.57 26.97 47.64
CA LEU A 130 -0.66 26.21 47.33
C LEU A 130 -0.76 24.88 48.07
N LEU A 131 0.27 24.51 48.86
CA LEU A 131 0.34 23.24 49.59
C LEU A 131 0.17 22.04 48.66
N LEU A 132 1.04 21.96 47.65
CA LEU A 132 1.04 20.95 46.60
C LEU A 132 2.34 20.15 46.62
N ALA A 133 2.20 18.83 46.48
CA ALA A 133 3.32 17.94 46.21
C ALA A 133 3.34 17.57 44.72
N PRO A 134 4.52 17.30 44.13
CA PRO A 134 4.63 16.75 42.79
C PRO A 134 3.72 15.52 42.58
N MET A 135 3.29 15.30 41.34
CA MET A 135 2.59 14.07 40.97
C MET A 135 3.55 12.88 40.94
N GLU A 136 3.17 11.75 41.54
CA GLU A 136 4.04 10.57 41.64
C GLU A 136 4.24 9.84 40.31
N GLN A 137 3.18 9.69 39.53
CA GLN A 137 3.18 8.96 38.26
C GLN A 137 2.60 9.82 37.13
N PRO A 138 3.29 10.91 36.74
CA PRO A 138 2.75 11.91 35.81
C PRO A 138 2.39 11.30 34.44
N PHE A 139 3.25 10.46 33.86
CA PHE A 139 3.00 9.81 32.58
C PHE A 139 1.76 8.91 32.60
N ALA A 140 1.68 8.00 33.58
CA ALA A 140 0.57 7.05 33.69
C ALA A 140 -0.77 7.78 33.90
N TYR A 141 -0.79 8.81 34.74
CA TYR A 141 -1.97 9.64 34.98
C TYR A 141 -2.49 10.29 33.69
N ILE A 142 -1.61 10.89 32.89
CA ILE A 142 -2.01 11.59 31.67
C ILE A 142 -2.52 10.58 30.62
N LYS A 143 -1.81 9.46 30.42
CA LYS A 143 -2.23 8.44 29.45
C LYS A 143 -3.56 7.80 29.82
N GLU A 144 -3.82 7.53 31.10
CA GLU A 144 -5.12 7.05 31.56
C GLU A 144 -6.23 8.06 31.28
N LEU A 145 -5.97 9.36 31.52
CA LEU A 145 -6.92 10.43 31.24
C LEU A 145 -7.23 10.55 29.74
N GLN A 146 -6.21 10.48 28.88
CA GLN A 146 -6.36 10.56 27.43
C GLN A 146 -7.13 9.36 26.87
N ALA A 147 -6.80 8.15 27.31
CA ALA A 147 -7.49 6.92 26.88
C ALA A 147 -8.98 6.90 27.26
N GLY A 148 -9.34 7.53 28.37
CA GLY A 148 -10.72 7.59 28.86
C GLY A 148 -11.54 8.78 28.32
N PHE A 149 -10.96 9.66 27.49
CA PHE A 149 -11.63 10.88 27.05
C PHE A 149 -12.38 10.71 25.72
N ASP A 150 -13.63 11.19 25.68
CA ASP A 150 -14.43 11.24 24.44
C ASP A 150 -14.17 12.57 23.71
N TYR A 151 -13.25 12.52 22.74
CA TYR A 151 -12.85 13.65 21.92
C TYR A 151 -13.98 14.23 21.06
N SER A 152 -15.04 13.47 20.76
CA SER A 152 -16.19 13.94 19.96
C SER A 152 -17.00 15.05 20.64
N ARG A 153 -16.82 15.20 21.96
CA ARG A 153 -17.43 16.24 22.79
C ARG A 153 -16.76 17.60 22.62
N LEU A 154 -15.52 17.66 22.14
CA LEU A 154 -14.87 18.92 21.77
C LEU A 154 -15.45 19.42 20.46
N LYS A 155 -15.74 20.72 20.41
CA LYS A 155 -16.26 21.41 19.21
C LYS A 155 -15.26 22.47 18.83
N TYR A 156 -15.05 22.65 17.53
CA TYR A 156 -14.06 23.58 17.00
C TYR A 156 -14.72 24.66 16.13
N PRO A 157 -14.04 25.78 15.85
CA PRO A 157 -14.45 26.74 14.83
C PRO A 157 -14.44 26.08 13.44
N GLU A 158 -15.08 26.71 12.45
CA GLU A 158 -15.37 26.05 11.18
C GLU A 158 -14.10 25.80 10.35
N ASP A 159 -13.15 26.74 10.43
CA ASP A 159 -11.82 26.67 9.83
C ASP A 159 -11.05 25.41 10.23
N TYR A 160 -11.20 24.94 11.47
CA TYR A 160 -10.63 23.67 11.94
C TYR A 160 -10.92 22.50 11.00
N TYR A 161 -12.17 22.37 10.55
CA TYR A 161 -12.60 21.24 9.74
C TYR A 161 -12.10 21.34 8.29
N GLU A 162 -11.57 22.49 7.86
CA GLU A 162 -10.87 22.64 6.58
C GLU A 162 -9.45 22.04 6.64
N TRP A 163 -8.82 22.05 7.83
CA TRP A 163 -7.46 21.55 8.05
C TRP A 163 -7.41 20.08 8.51
N VAL A 164 -8.53 19.53 9.00
CA VAL A 164 -8.61 18.13 9.41
C VAL A 164 -9.12 17.28 8.25
N PRO A 165 -8.35 16.27 7.79
CA PRO A 165 -8.84 15.32 6.80
C PRO A 165 -10.13 14.67 7.31
N VAL A 166 -11.20 14.74 6.53
CA VAL A 166 -12.44 14.04 6.86
C VAL A 166 -12.12 12.55 6.93
N GLU A 167 -12.35 11.92 8.10
CA GLU A 167 -12.26 10.47 8.20
C GLU A 167 -13.15 9.85 7.12
N PRO A 168 -12.55 9.13 6.17
CA PRO A 168 -13.28 8.66 5.02
C PRO A 168 -14.23 7.55 5.48
N LYS A 169 -15.54 7.84 5.39
CA LYS A 169 -16.59 6.89 5.75
C LYS A 169 -16.52 5.69 4.84
N ILE A 170 -16.44 4.49 5.42
CA ILE A 170 -16.57 3.24 4.68
C ILE A 170 -17.95 3.25 4.01
N PRO A 171 -18.03 3.24 2.66
CA PRO A 171 -19.30 3.25 1.96
C PRO A 171 -20.08 1.95 2.23
N GLU A 172 -21.39 2.00 2.05
CA GLU A 172 -22.24 0.80 2.09
C GLU A 172 -21.70 -0.25 1.09
N TRP A 173 -21.55 -1.49 1.54
CA TRP A 173 -21.00 -2.55 0.71
C TRP A 173 -21.93 -2.87 -0.46
N LYS A 174 -21.46 -2.62 -1.68
CA LYS A 174 -22.18 -2.89 -2.92
C LYS A 174 -21.21 -3.38 -3.99
N VAL A 175 -21.67 -4.39 -4.73
CA VAL A 175 -20.91 -4.98 -5.84
C VAL A 175 -21.66 -4.75 -7.15
N TYR A 176 -20.93 -4.32 -8.17
CA TYR A 176 -21.45 -3.99 -9.49
C TYR A 176 -20.74 -4.85 -10.54
N PHE A 177 -21.37 -5.03 -11.70
CA PHE A 177 -20.79 -5.87 -12.75
C PHE A 177 -19.58 -5.19 -13.41
N ASP A 178 -19.68 -3.89 -13.68
CA ASP A 178 -18.59 -3.07 -14.23
C ASP A 178 -17.84 -2.27 -13.14
N GLY A 179 -17.99 -2.66 -11.87
CA GLY A 179 -17.35 -1.99 -10.73
C GLY A 179 -16.11 -2.72 -10.22
N ASN A 180 -15.33 -2.02 -9.41
CA ASN A 180 -14.19 -2.53 -8.66
C ASN A 180 -14.32 -2.17 -7.17
N PHE A 181 -13.28 -2.41 -6.37
CA PHE A 181 -13.28 -2.09 -4.93
C PHE A 181 -13.27 -0.57 -4.64
N TRP A 182 -12.87 0.26 -5.60
CA TRP A 182 -12.78 1.72 -5.50
C TRP A 182 -14.02 2.44 -6.06
N GLY A 183 -14.96 1.72 -6.64
CA GLY A 183 -16.21 2.30 -7.13
C GLY A 183 -16.74 1.64 -8.41
N HIS A 184 -17.72 2.30 -9.02
CA HIS A 184 -18.34 1.87 -10.28
C HIS A 184 -18.67 3.09 -11.12
N GLN A 185 -18.87 2.89 -12.43
CA GLN A 185 -19.30 3.94 -13.35
C GLN A 185 -20.78 3.78 -13.70
N GLY A 186 -21.48 4.90 -13.85
CA GLY A 186 -22.86 4.94 -14.33
C GLY A 186 -23.92 4.67 -13.26
N ARG A 187 -25.15 4.38 -13.69
CA ARG A 187 -26.34 4.15 -12.83
C ARG A 187 -26.72 2.67 -12.76
N GLU A 188 -25.74 1.77 -12.73
CA GLU A 188 -26.00 0.34 -12.65
C GLU A 188 -26.62 -0.03 -11.28
N ARG A 189 -27.48 -1.05 -11.26
CA ARG A 189 -28.01 -1.60 -10.01
C ARG A 189 -27.00 -2.60 -9.43
N ALA A 190 -26.73 -2.49 -8.13
CA ALA A 190 -25.89 -3.45 -7.42
C ALA A 190 -26.43 -4.88 -7.58
N GLY A 191 -25.52 -5.84 -7.65
CA GLY A 191 -25.84 -7.27 -7.68
C GLY A 191 -26.50 -7.71 -6.38
N LYS A 192 -27.42 -8.68 -6.48
CA LYS A 192 -27.97 -9.32 -5.28
C LYS A 192 -26.94 -10.32 -4.75
N GLU A 193 -26.45 -10.06 -3.54
CA GLU A 193 -25.56 -10.95 -2.79
C GLU A 193 -26.25 -12.27 -2.43
N ILE A 194 -25.50 -13.36 -2.55
CA ILE A 194 -25.83 -14.70 -2.08
C ILE A 194 -24.62 -15.17 -1.28
N SER A 195 -24.76 -15.21 0.05
CA SER A 195 -23.71 -15.68 0.95
C SER A 195 -23.52 -17.19 0.79
N LEU A 196 -22.27 -17.62 0.63
CA LEU A 196 -21.87 -19.00 0.42
C LEU A 196 -21.07 -19.57 1.60
N HIS A 197 -20.18 -18.76 2.18
CA HIS A 197 -19.25 -19.16 3.25
C HIS A 197 -18.51 -20.48 2.94
N ARG A 198 -18.03 -20.64 1.71
CA ARG A 198 -17.37 -21.88 1.27
C ARG A 198 -15.88 -21.77 1.51
N GLN A 199 -15.34 -22.69 2.28
CA GLN A 199 -13.90 -22.83 2.51
C GLN A 199 -13.44 -24.17 1.95
N PHE A 200 -12.28 -24.18 1.29
CA PHE A 200 -11.64 -25.38 0.79
C PHE A 200 -10.13 -25.20 0.80
N VAL A 201 -9.41 -26.31 0.67
CA VAL A 201 -7.96 -26.31 0.55
C VAL A 201 -7.61 -26.65 -0.89
N TRP A 202 -6.75 -25.84 -1.49
CA TRP A 202 -6.15 -26.13 -2.79
C TRP A 202 -4.64 -26.28 -2.58
N GLU A 203 -4.19 -27.53 -2.62
CA GLU A 203 -2.85 -27.94 -2.18
C GLU A 203 -2.57 -27.55 -0.72
N ASP A 204 -1.78 -26.51 -0.50
CA ASP A 204 -1.35 -25.99 0.80
C ASP A 204 -2.03 -24.65 1.16
N GLU A 205 -2.92 -24.15 0.29
CA GLU A 205 -3.58 -22.87 0.48
C GLU A 205 -5.02 -23.01 0.90
N VAL A 206 -5.40 -22.23 1.91
CA VAL A 206 -6.78 -22.12 2.36
C VAL A 206 -7.48 -21.07 1.53
N TRP A 207 -8.50 -21.48 0.79
CA TRP A 207 -9.32 -20.61 -0.03
C TRP A 207 -10.69 -20.41 0.60
N TYR A 208 -11.19 -19.18 0.53
CA TYR A 208 -12.51 -18.83 1.02
C TYR A 208 -13.31 -18.08 -0.06
N ILE A 209 -14.53 -18.54 -0.33
CA ILE A 209 -15.50 -17.88 -1.21
C ILE A 209 -16.67 -17.43 -0.33
N PRO A 210 -16.66 -16.17 0.14
CA PRO A 210 -17.68 -15.67 1.06
C PRO A 210 -19.05 -15.55 0.39
N ALA A 211 -19.09 -14.99 -0.82
CA ALA A 211 -20.34 -14.66 -1.49
C ALA A 211 -20.20 -14.59 -3.01
N ILE A 212 -21.35 -14.69 -3.68
CA ILE A 212 -21.50 -14.36 -5.10
C ILE A 212 -22.56 -13.27 -5.26
N TYR A 213 -22.45 -12.49 -6.33
CA TYR A 213 -23.37 -11.40 -6.63
C TYR A 213 -23.99 -11.59 -7.99
N THR A 214 -25.32 -11.56 -8.00
CA THR A 214 -26.10 -11.82 -9.20
C THR A 214 -26.56 -10.51 -9.84
N CYS A 215 -25.78 -10.01 -10.79
CA CYS A 215 -26.03 -8.76 -11.51
C CYS A 215 -26.95 -8.98 -12.73
N SER A 216 -27.38 -7.89 -13.37
CA SER A 216 -28.18 -7.94 -14.60
C SER A 216 -27.40 -8.48 -15.79
N LYS A 217 -26.09 -8.18 -15.88
CA LYS A 217 -25.20 -8.55 -16.98
C LYS A 217 -24.40 -9.85 -16.74
N GLY A 218 -24.22 -10.26 -15.49
CA GLY A 218 -23.46 -11.48 -15.18
C GLY A 218 -23.40 -11.81 -13.69
N LEU A 219 -22.57 -12.79 -13.37
CA LEU A 219 -22.21 -13.21 -12.02
C LEU A 219 -20.90 -12.53 -11.61
N VAL A 220 -20.80 -12.13 -10.35
CA VAL A 220 -19.53 -11.71 -9.73
C VAL A 220 -19.23 -12.65 -8.58
N VAL A 221 -17.98 -13.09 -8.47
CA VAL A 221 -17.51 -13.99 -7.42
C VAL A 221 -16.29 -13.35 -6.76
N ASP A 222 -16.29 -13.27 -5.43
CA ASP A 222 -15.12 -12.84 -4.67
C ASP A 222 -14.40 -14.08 -4.11
N PHE A 223 -13.11 -14.17 -4.38
CA PHE A 223 -12.20 -15.20 -3.88
C PHE A 223 -11.27 -14.58 -2.85
N CYS A 224 -11.13 -15.23 -1.71
CA CYS A 224 -10.33 -14.76 -0.58
C CYS A 224 -9.35 -15.86 -0.14
N PRO A 225 -8.29 -16.17 -0.90
CA PRO A 225 -7.18 -16.95 -0.37
C PRO A 225 -6.61 -16.33 0.91
N GLN A 226 -6.46 -17.18 1.93
CA GLN A 226 -5.90 -16.85 3.23
C GLN A 226 -4.40 -17.15 3.22
N VAL A 227 -3.63 -16.23 3.81
CA VAL A 227 -2.18 -16.30 3.88
C VAL A 227 -1.74 -16.16 5.33
N PRO A 228 -0.98 -17.11 5.91
CA PRO A 228 -0.40 -16.93 7.23
C PRO A 228 0.48 -15.69 7.30
N ALA A 229 0.34 -14.87 8.35
CA ALA A 229 1.15 -13.67 8.54
C ALA A 229 2.66 -13.98 8.48
N GLU A 230 3.07 -15.14 9.00
CA GLU A 230 4.47 -15.57 8.98
C GLU A 230 5.03 -15.81 7.57
N ARG A 231 4.19 -16.29 6.63
CA ARG A 231 4.58 -16.45 5.22
C ARG A 231 4.83 -15.08 4.57
N ILE A 232 4.06 -14.07 4.96
CA ILE A 232 4.24 -12.68 4.50
C ILE A 232 5.52 -12.09 5.08
N ARG A 233 5.76 -12.26 6.38
CA ARG A 233 7.02 -11.82 7.02
C ARG A 233 8.23 -12.46 6.38
N SER A 234 8.22 -13.78 6.22
CA SER A 234 9.32 -14.53 5.59
C SER A 234 9.61 -14.04 4.17
N PHE A 235 8.56 -13.76 3.39
CA PHE A 235 8.71 -13.18 2.05
C PHE A 235 9.33 -11.78 2.09
N MET A 236 8.84 -10.91 2.98
CA MET A 236 9.38 -9.56 3.14
C MET A 236 10.85 -9.58 3.60
N ASP A 237 11.20 -10.46 4.53
CA ASP A 237 12.57 -10.62 5.04
C ASP A 237 13.52 -11.13 3.95
N LYS A 238 13.09 -12.14 3.18
CA LYS A 238 13.86 -12.69 2.05
C LYS A 238 14.24 -11.60 1.04
N TRP A 239 13.29 -10.73 0.74
CA TRP A 239 13.44 -9.69 -0.28
C TRP A 239 13.81 -8.32 0.28
N ASN A 240 13.99 -8.20 1.61
CA ASN A 240 14.25 -6.96 2.32
C ASN A 240 13.26 -5.83 1.97
N LEU A 241 11.97 -6.17 1.98
CA LEU A 241 10.86 -5.26 1.63
C LEU A 241 10.37 -4.51 2.87
N SER A 242 10.23 -3.19 2.76
CA SER A 242 9.65 -2.33 3.80
C SER A 242 8.69 -1.29 3.22
N ILE A 243 7.80 -0.72 4.04
CA ILE A 243 6.86 0.34 3.61
C ILE A 243 7.62 1.57 3.09
N GLU A 244 8.75 1.92 3.71
CA GLU A 244 9.52 3.13 3.41
C GLU A 244 10.47 2.94 2.23
N SER A 245 10.79 1.69 1.89
CA SER A 245 11.71 1.39 0.80
C SER A 245 10.96 1.28 -0.53
N VAL A 246 10.96 2.36 -1.32
CA VAL A 246 10.75 2.26 -2.78
C VAL A 246 12.03 1.68 -3.38
N ARG A 247 12.32 0.39 -3.14
CA ARG A 247 13.52 -0.26 -3.69
C ARG A 247 13.35 -0.45 -5.18
N THR A 248 13.95 0.45 -5.95
CA THR A 248 13.97 0.44 -7.41
C THR A 248 15.14 -0.38 -7.99
N ASP A 249 15.99 -0.96 -7.14
CA ASP A 249 17.26 -1.61 -7.48
C ASP A 249 17.16 -3.10 -7.83
N PHE A 250 15.98 -3.73 -7.70
CA PHE A 250 15.81 -5.12 -8.13
C PHE A 250 16.04 -5.28 -9.64
N SER A 251 16.85 -6.27 -10.01
CA SER A 251 16.98 -6.73 -11.40
C SER A 251 15.65 -7.28 -11.91
N ASP A 252 15.45 -7.36 -13.23
CA ASP A 252 14.25 -7.97 -13.80
C ASP A 252 14.03 -9.41 -13.34
N GLU A 253 15.14 -10.13 -13.19
CA GLU A 253 15.17 -11.48 -12.67
C GLU A 253 14.69 -11.57 -11.23
N GLN A 254 15.18 -10.67 -10.36
CA GLN A 254 14.71 -10.59 -8.98
C GLN A 254 13.23 -10.20 -8.92
N ARG A 255 12.78 -9.24 -9.73
CA ARG A 255 11.36 -8.86 -9.81
C ARG A 255 10.48 -10.03 -10.23
N MET A 256 10.90 -10.80 -11.23
CA MET A 256 10.20 -12.00 -11.65
C MET A 256 10.08 -13.02 -10.50
N GLN A 257 11.15 -13.24 -9.73
CA GLN A 257 11.10 -14.13 -8.56
C GLN A 257 10.21 -13.56 -7.45
N ILE A 258 10.29 -12.26 -7.17
CA ILE A 258 9.43 -11.56 -6.20
C ILE A 258 7.96 -11.75 -6.58
N ASP A 259 7.59 -11.52 -7.84
CA ASP A 259 6.22 -11.67 -8.32
C ASP A 259 5.74 -13.12 -8.26
N ALA A 260 6.62 -14.08 -8.61
CA ALA A 260 6.33 -15.51 -8.54
C ALA A 260 6.16 -16.04 -7.11
N GLU A 261 6.84 -15.42 -6.14
CA GLU A 261 6.84 -15.83 -4.73
C GLU A 261 5.88 -15.02 -3.87
N ASN A 262 5.35 -13.90 -4.37
CA ASN A 262 4.49 -12.99 -3.63
C ASN A 262 3.28 -13.75 -3.06
N PRO A 263 3.18 -13.93 -1.73
CA PRO A 263 2.14 -14.77 -1.15
C PRO A 263 0.75 -14.12 -1.24
N LEU A 264 0.66 -12.82 -1.54
CA LEU A 264 -0.60 -12.09 -1.74
C LEU A 264 -0.98 -11.93 -3.22
N ALA A 265 -0.22 -12.50 -4.15
CA ALA A 265 -0.58 -12.52 -5.57
C ALA A 265 -1.64 -13.59 -5.86
N VAL A 266 -2.66 -13.24 -6.65
CA VAL A 266 -3.72 -14.16 -7.09
C VAL A 266 -3.58 -14.43 -8.58
N ASN A 267 -2.75 -15.41 -8.93
CA ASN A 267 -2.46 -15.79 -10.31
C ASN A 267 -3.36 -16.96 -10.74
N THR A 268 -4.67 -16.71 -10.77
CA THR A 268 -5.66 -17.73 -11.11
C THR A 268 -6.64 -17.23 -12.15
N ASN A 269 -6.99 -18.11 -13.07
CA ASN A 269 -8.03 -17.88 -14.07
C ASN A 269 -9.24 -18.77 -13.74
N PRO A 270 -10.23 -18.26 -12.99
CA PRO A 270 -11.40 -19.05 -12.61
C PRO A 270 -12.38 -19.20 -13.78
N ASN A 271 -13.01 -20.38 -13.89
CA ASN A 271 -14.19 -20.60 -14.70
C ASN A 271 -15.37 -20.97 -13.80
N VAL A 272 -16.58 -20.52 -14.15
CA VAL A 272 -17.81 -20.88 -13.43
C VAL A 272 -18.60 -21.87 -14.27
N VAL A 273 -19.07 -22.97 -13.67
CA VAL A 273 -20.05 -23.86 -14.28
C VAL A 273 -21.41 -23.59 -13.66
N LEU A 274 -22.29 -22.95 -14.42
CA LEU A 274 -23.64 -22.59 -14.00
C LEU A 274 -24.67 -23.48 -14.72
N ASN A 275 -25.41 -24.29 -13.97
CA ASN A 275 -26.40 -25.23 -14.53
C ASN A 275 -25.83 -26.08 -15.69
N GLY A 276 -24.58 -26.51 -15.59
CA GLY A 276 -23.85 -27.26 -16.63
C GLY A 276 -23.29 -26.41 -17.78
N THR A 277 -23.48 -25.09 -17.78
CA THR A 277 -22.91 -24.18 -18.77
C THR A 277 -21.66 -23.48 -18.22
N VAL A 278 -20.54 -23.61 -18.91
CA VAL A 278 -19.29 -22.90 -18.55
C VAL A 278 -19.41 -21.41 -18.89
N LEU A 279 -19.10 -20.55 -17.94
CA LEU A 279 -18.94 -19.11 -18.06
C LEU A 279 -17.46 -18.77 -17.83
N SER A 280 -16.86 -18.06 -18.78
CA SER A 280 -15.48 -17.59 -18.66
C SER A 280 -15.43 -16.23 -18.00
N GLY A 281 -14.37 -15.97 -17.23
CA GLY A 281 -14.11 -14.65 -16.67
C GLY A 281 -13.91 -13.62 -17.78
N SER A 282 -14.46 -12.41 -17.61
CA SER A 282 -14.23 -11.29 -18.52
C SER A 282 -13.20 -10.29 -17.99
N HIS A 283 -13.32 -9.97 -16.71
CA HIS A 283 -12.46 -9.01 -16.02
C HIS A 283 -12.49 -9.28 -14.52
N GLY A 284 -11.54 -8.69 -13.80
CA GLY A 284 -11.44 -8.79 -12.37
C GLY A 284 -10.64 -7.65 -11.76
N CYS A 285 -10.62 -7.60 -10.44
CA CYS A 285 -9.80 -6.68 -9.67
C CYS A 285 -9.46 -7.29 -8.32
N GLY A 286 -8.38 -6.82 -7.71
CA GLY A 286 -7.91 -7.35 -6.43
C GLY A 286 -7.50 -6.28 -5.45
N VAL A 287 -7.67 -6.57 -4.17
CA VAL A 287 -7.06 -5.85 -3.04
C VAL A 287 -6.45 -6.88 -2.09
N SER A 288 -5.49 -6.46 -1.27
CA SER A 288 -4.86 -7.36 -0.29
C SER A 288 -4.85 -6.73 1.10
N TRP A 289 -5.12 -7.57 2.10
CA TRP A 289 -4.96 -7.25 3.51
C TRP A 289 -3.60 -7.77 3.96
N ASN A 290 -2.73 -6.86 4.39
CA ASN A 290 -1.44 -7.22 4.95
C ASN A 290 -1.46 -7.05 6.49
N PRO A 291 -1.42 -8.15 7.28
CA PRO A 291 -1.45 -8.10 8.73
C PRO A 291 -0.14 -7.61 9.35
N CYS A 292 0.97 -7.56 8.59
CA CYS A 292 2.23 -7.01 9.05
C CYS A 292 2.19 -5.48 9.15
N PHE A 293 1.27 -4.84 8.42
CA PHE A 293 1.11 -3.39 8.37
C PHE A 293 -0.38 -3.00 8.39
N PRO A 294 -1.09 -3.28 9.50
CA PRO A 294 -2.55 -3.10 9.59
C PRO A 294 -3.00 -1.66 9.27
N GLU A 295 -2.21 -0.67 9.70
CA GLU A 295 -2.54 0.75 9.51
C GLU A 295 -2.39 1.22 8.07
N SER A 296 -1.45 0.66 7.31
CA SER A 296 -1.18 1.01 5.91
C SER A 296 -2.19 0.44 4.93
N ASN A 297 -3.07 -0.46 5.38
CA ASN A 297 -4.12 -1.02 4.54
C ASN A 297 -5.15 0.06 4.16
N GLY A 298 -5.50 0.12 2.88
CA GLY A 298 -6.53 1.02 2.34
C GLY A 298 -7.92 0.77 2.93
N LEU A 299 -8.82 1.73 2.74
CA LEU A 299 -10.19 1.65 3.26
C LEU A 299 -11.01 0.57 2.58
N GLU A 300 -10.71 0.34 1.29
CA GLU A 300 -11.38 -0.62 0.43
C GLU A 300 -11.17 -2.04 0.97
N VAL A 301 -9.93 -2.35 1.34
CA VAL A 301 -9.60 -3.65 1.96
C VAL A 301 -10.17 -3.76 3.38
N LYS A 302 -10.13 -2.68 4.18
CA LYS A 302 -10.77 -2.63 5.51
C LYS A 302 -12.28 -2.89 5.40
N SER A 303 -12.93 -2.33 4.38
CA SER A 303 -14.35 -2.50 4.09
C SER A 303 -14.71 -3.96 3.80
N VAL A 304 -14.02 -4.59 2.85
CA VAL A 304 -14.30 -5.99 2.48
C VAL A 304 -13.96 -6.98 3.60
N THR A 305 -12.86 -6.76 4.31
CA THR A 305 -12.44 -7.57 5.47
C THR A 305 -13.54 -7.55 6.54
N ARG A 306 -14.10 -6.36 6.83
CA ARG A 306 -15.20 -6.19 7.77
C ARG A 306 -16.50 -6.81 7.27
N HIS A 307 -16.86 -6.61 6.00
CA HIS A 307 -18.11 -7.14 5.42
C HIS A 307 -18.14 -8.67 5.44
N TYR A 308 -17.03 -9.32 5.06
CA TYR A 308 -16.94 -10.79 5.02
C TYR A 308 -16.53 -11.44 6.34
N GLY A 309 -16.17 -10.65 7.36
CA GLY A 309 -15.70 -11.17 8.64
C GLY A 309 -14.38 -11.93 8.52
N LEU A 310 -13.47 -11.45 7.66
CA LEU A 310 -12.15 -12.03 7.49
C LEU A 310 -11.28 -11.74 8.71
N ASP A 311 -10.60 -12.76 9.25
CA ASP A 311 -9.76 -12.61 10.44
C ASP A 311 -8.53 -11.74 10.13
N PRO A 312 -8.39 -10.55 10.75
CA PRO A 312 -7.30 -9.63 10.45
C PRO A 312 -5.92 -10.13 10.92
N ALA A 313 -5.85 -11.22 11.70
CA ALA A 313 -4.59 -11.85 12.08
C ALA A 313 -3.89 -12.56 10.91
N TYR A 314 -4.64 -12.89 9.85
CA TYR A 314 -4.12 -13.46 8.61
C TYR A 314 -4.02 -12.41 7.52
N GLY A 315 -3.20 -12.68 6.51
CA GLY A 315 -3.28 -11.97 5.25
C GLY A 315 -4.36 -12.54 4.35
N TRP A 316 -4.91 -11.66 3.53
CA TRP A 316 -5.96 -12.02 2.59
C TRP A 316 -5.64 -11.39 1.25
N ALA A 317 -5.53 -12.20 0.20
CA ALA A 317 -5.63 -11.66 -1.15
C ALA A 317 -7.07 -11.81 -1.61
N ILE A 318 -7.70 -10.71 -1.99
CA ILE A 318 -9.13 -10.64 -2.24
C ILE A 318 -9.32 -10.30 -3.70
N TRP A 319 -9.73 -11.30 -4.49
CA TRP A 319 -9.87 -11.20 -5.93
C TRP A 319 -11.32 -11.31 -6.36
N ARG A 320 -11.82 -10.27 -7.02
CA ARG A 320 -13.17 -10.22 -7.60
C ARG A 320 -13.08 -10.60 -9.07
N SER A 321 -13.80 -11.65 -9.47
CA SER A 321 -13.93 -12.05 -10.88
C SER A 321 -15.35 -11.90 -11.38
N VAL A 322 -15.49 -11.49 -12.64
CA VAL A 322 -16.77 -11.20 -13.29
C VAL A 322 -17.00 -12.16 -14.46
N PHE A 323 -18.22 -12.71 -14.54
CA PHE A 323 -18.63 -13.72 -15.51
C PHE A 323 -19.91 -13.29 -16.23
N PRO A 324 -19.82 -12.84 -17.51
CA PRO A 324 -20.99 -12.40 -18.26
C PRO A 324 -22.02 -13.52 -18.46
N TRP A 325 -23.31 -13.17 -18.45
CA TRP A 325 -24.36 -14.12 -18.84
C TRP A 325 -24.24 -14.45 -20.33
N LYS A 326 -24.26 -15.74 -20.67
CA LYS A 326 -24.43 -16.19 -22.07
C LYS A 326 -25.86 -15.99 -22.59
N THR A 327 -26.82 -15.77 -21.69
CA THR A 327 -28.24 -15.61 -21.99
C THR A 327 -28.65 -14.14 -21.90
N LYS A 328 -29.62 -13.73 -22.74
CA LYS A 328 -30.20 -12.38 -22.69
C LYS A 328 -30.90 -12.04 -21.38
N ARG A 329 -31.40 -13.07 -20.66
CA ARG A 329 -32.05 -12.93 -19.36
C ARG A 329 -31.18 -13.58 -18.29
N LYS A 330 -31.24 -13.02 -17.08
CA LYS A 330 -30.61 -13.57 -15.88
C LYS A 330 -31.12 -15.01 -15.63
N PRO A 331 -30.24 -16.02 -15.63
CA PRO A 331 -30.63 -17.39 -15.34
C PRO A 331 -30.97 -17.57 -13.85
N GLN A 332 -31.84 -18.53 -13.54
CA GLN A 332 -31.98 -19.03 -12.17
C GLN A 332 -30.80 -19.93 -11.85
N ILE A 333 -30.18 -19.75 -10.68
CA ILE A 333 -29.07 -20.58 -10.23
C ILE A 333 -29.65 -21.84 -9.57
N ARG A 334 -29.44 -23.00 -10.17
CA ARG A 334 -29.87 -24.32 -9.64
C ARG A 334 -28.68 -25.15 -9.18
N SER A 335 -27.57 -25.07 -9.93
CA SER A 335 -26.28 -25.59 -9.53
C SER A 335 -25.18 -24.62 -9.93
N LEU A 336 -24.13 -24.54 -9.12
CA LEU A 336 -23.00 -23.66 -9.37
C LEU A 336 -21.71 -24.30 -8.85
N SER A 337 -20.70 -24.41 -9.71
CA SER A 337 -19.34 -24.72 -9.29
C SER A 337 -18.32 -23.79 -9.92
N VAL A 338 -17.15 -23.71 -9.31
CA VAL A 338 -16.00 -22.97 -9.82
C VAL A 338 -14.86 -23.95 -10.06
N THR A 339 -14.24 -23.84 -11.23
CA THR A 339 -12.94 -24.45 -11.50
C THR A 339 -11.87 -23.38 -11.39
N LEU A 340 -10.94 -23.54 -10.45
CA LEU A 340 -9.76 -22.69 -10.34
C LEU A 340 -8.61 -23.31 -11.14
N MET A 341 -8.00 -22.47 -11.98
CA MET A 341 -6.84 -22.85 -12.79
C MET A 341 -5.71 -21.89 -12.48
N GLN A 342 -4.54 -22.41 -12.13
CA GLN A 342 -3.36 -21.58 -11.89
C GLN A 342 -2.83 -21.06 -13.23
N GLU A 343 -2.56 -19.75 -13.29
CA GLU A 343 -1.83 -19.19 -14.42
C GLU A 343 -0.37 -19.66 -14.38
N PRO A 344 0.24 -19.98 -15.54
CA PRO A 344 1.65 -20.36 -15.59
C PRO A 344 2.55 -19.32 -14.93
N VAL A 345 3.37 -19.75 -13.99
CA VAL A 345 4.31 -18.89 -13.26
C VAL A 345 5.64 -18.86 -14.00
N ALA A 346 6.18 -17.66 -14.20
CA ALA A 346 7.49 -17.46 -14.81
C ALA A 346 8.61 -18.01 -13.92
N MET A 347 9.56 -18.71 -14.54
CA MET A 347 10.72 -19.30 -13.89
C MET A 347 11.97 -19.03 -14.70
N GLN A 348 13.05 -18.71 -14.00
CA GLN A 348 14.34 -18.47 -14.64
C GLN A 348 14.91 -19.74 -15.26
N GLY A 349 15.43 -19.56 -16.47
CA GLY A 349 16.26 -20.52 -17.19
C GLY A 349 17.70 -20.03 -17.33
N PRO A 350 18.53 -20.77 -18.09
CA PRO A 350 19.92 -20.40 -18.30
C PRO A 350 20.04 -19.13 -19.17
N HIS A 351 21.15 -18.43 -18.96
CA HIS A 351 21.61 -17.35 -19.83
C HIS A 351 22.48 -17.91 -20.94
N PHE A 352 22.51 -17.22 -22.08
CA PHE A 352 23.37 -17.56 -23.20
C PHE A 352 23.66 -16.34 -24.06
N HIS A 353 24.77 -16.43 -24.79
CA HIS A 353 25.14 -15.49 -25.84
C HIS A 353 25.08 -16.21 -27.19
N VAL A 354 24.96 -15.45 -28.28
CA VAL A 354 24.93 -15.99 -29.63
C VAL A 354 26.07 -15.37 -30.42
N SER A 355 26.97 -16.20 -30.93
CA SER A 355 28.11 -15.75 -31.73
C SER A 355 27.81 -15.81 -33.23
N ALA A 356 27.02 -16.79 -33.68
CA ALA A 356 26.70 -16.97 -35.08
C ALA A 356 25.42 -17.80 -35.31
N PRO A 357 24.74 -17.61 -36.46
CA PRO A 357 23.72 -18.53 -36.94
C PRO A 357 24.20 -19.99 -36.99
N GLY A 358 23.32 -20.93 -36.67
CA GLY A 358 23.60 -22.37 -36.59
C GLY A 358 24.11 -22.85 -35.22
N GLU A 359 24.37 -21.93 -34.29
CA GLU A 359 24.76 -22.27 -32.92
C GLU A 359 23.68 -23.08 -32.19
N ARG A 360 24.11 -24.04 -31.37
CA ARG A 360 23.24 -25.00 -30.68
C ARG A 360 23.40 -24.87 -29.16
N ILE A 361 22.40 -24.28 -28.52
CA ILE A 361 22.37 -24.06 -27.07
C ILE A 361 21.56 -25.20 -26.44
N LYS A 362 22.22 -26.02 -25.63
CA LYS A 362 21.56 -27.11 -24.89
C LYS A 362 21.13 -26.61 -23.52
N PHE A 363 19.90 -26.92 -23.14
CA PHE A 363 19.39 -26.60 -21.81
C PHE A 363 18.48 -27.72 -21.30
N THR A 364 18.27 -27.74 -19.99
CA THR A 364 17.40 -28.72 -19.33
C THR A 364 16.19 -27.98 -18.77
N HIS A 365 15.00 -28.48 -19.05
CA HIS A 365 13.77 -27.91 -18.53
C HIS A 365 13.74 -28.06 -17.00
N PRO A 366 13.51 -26.98 -16.24
CA PRO A 366 13.75 -26.95 -14.78
C PRO A 366 12.90 -27.96 -14.01
N THR A 367 11.63 -28.17 -14.39
CA THR A 367 10.74 -29.10 -13.68
C THR A 367 10.68 -30.51 -14.28
N THR A 368 10.64 -30.64 -15.60
CA THR A 368 10.49 -31.95 -16.26
C THR A 368 11.81 -32.70 -16.41
N GLY A 369 12.96 -32.02 -16.31
CA GLY A 369 14.28 -32.61 -16.52
C GLY A 369 14.58 -33.00 -17.99
N VAL A 370 13.68 -32.68 -18.92
CA VAL A 370 13.86 -32.97 -20.34
C VAL A 370 14.92 -32.05 -20.93
N GLN A 371 15.85 -32.62 -21.70
CA GLN A 371 16.87 -31.85 -22.39
C GLN A 371 16.34 -31.34 -23.73
N HIS A 372 16.50 -30.04 -23.96
CA HIS A 372 16.14 -29.35 -25.19
C HIS A 372 17.39 -28.75 -25.83
N THR A 373 17.32 -28.54 -27.15
CA THR A 373 18.33 -27.81 -27.91
C THR A 373 17.67 -26.67 -28.67
N LEU A 374 18.08 -25.44 -28.37
CA LEU A 374 17.78 -24.26 -29.17
C LEU A 374 18.83 -24.16 -30.28
N THR A 375 18.38 -24.12 -31.53
CA THR A 375 19.26 -23.93 -32.70
C THR A 375 18.96 -22.58 -33.34
N VAL A 376 19.93 -21.67 -33.27
CA VAL A 376 19.84 -20.33 -33.87
C VAL A 376 19.77 -20.48 -35.38
N GLN A 377 18.77 -19.89 -36.02
CA GLN A 377 18.59 -19.89 -37.47
C GLN A 377 19.13 -18.60 -38.09
N GLU A 378 18.71 -17.44 -37.57
CA GLU A 378 19.17 -16.12 -38.01
C GLU A 378 19.48 -15.25 -36.78
N TYR A 379 20.45 -14.34 -36.92
CA TYR A 379 20.86 -13.43 -35.87
C TYR A 379 21.38 -12.14 -36.48
N GLU A 380 20.57 -11.07 -36.45
CA GLU A 380 20.82 -9.85 -37.21
C GLU A 380 20.56 -8.59 -36.40
N ARG A 381 21.41 -7.57 -36.60
CA ARG A 381 21.19 -6.24 -36.04
C ARG A 381 20.27 -5.46 -36.96
N GLN A 382 19.27 -4.80 -36.37
CA GLN A 382 18.30 -4.00 -37.09
C GLN A 382 18.13 -2.64 -36.43
N GLU A 383 17.66 -1.68 -37.22
CA GLU A 383 17.33 -0.33 -36.78
C GLU A 383 15.87 -0.03 -37.14
N ILE A 384 15.12 0.51 -36.19
CA ILE A 384 13.75 0.96 -36.44
C ILE A 384 13.80 2.30 -37.19
N PRO A 385 13.18 2.44 -38.37
CA PRO A 385 13.13 3.70 -39.09
C PRO A 385 12.48 4.81 -38.26
N ARG A 386 13.10 5.99 -38.24
CA ARG A 386 12.65 7.16 -37.45
C ARG A 386 11.20 7.54 -37.71
N GLU A 387 10.71 7.30 -38.92
CA GLU A 387 9.36 7.63 -39.36
C GLU A 387 8.28 6.84 -38.62
N ARG A 388 8.64 5.75 -37.94
CA ARG A 388 7.72 4.97 -37.10
C ARG A 388 7.44 5.61 -35.74
N PHE A 389 8.20 6.62 -35.34
CA PHE A 389 8.01 7.32 -34.07
C PHE A 389 7.27 8.65 -34.30
N GLY A 390 6.15 8.85 -33.59
CA GLY A 390 5.24 9.98 -33.78
C GLY A 390 5.63 11.30 -33.09
N SER A 391 6.81 11.38 -32.46
CA SER A 391 7.23 12.53 -31.66
C SER A 391 8.46 13.21 -32.25
N GLN A 392 8.36 14.53 -32.51
CA GLN A 392 9.46 15.32 -33.05
C GLN A 392 10.45 15.82 -31.99
N ASP A 393 10.03 15.88 -30.72
CA ASP A 393 10.79 16.50 -29.62
C ASP A 393 11.57 15.49 -28.77
N GLN A 394 11.37 14.20 -29.02
CA GLN A 394 12.05 13.11 -28.32
C GLN A 394 12.96 12.32 -29.27
N GLU A 395 14.07 11.87 -28.72
CA GLU A 395 14.98 10.91 -29.32
C GLU A 395 14.67 9.53 -28.73
N PHE A 396 14.43 8.55 -29.59
CA PHE A 396 14.11 7.17 -29.20
C PHE A 396 15.31 6.27 -29.47
N PRO A 397 15.52 5.22 -28.67
CA PRO A 397 16.43 4.15 -29.03
C PRO A 397 15.84 3.36 -30.21
N MET A 398 16.69 3.04 -31.18
CA MET A 398 16.25 2.46 -32.46
C MET A 398 16.99 1.16 -32.81
N HIS A 399 18.13 0.89 -32.17
CA HIS A 399 18.95 -0.26 -32.46
C HIS A 399 18.53 -1.46 -31.62
N TYR A 400 18.44 -2.63 -32.25
CA TYR A 400 18.12 -3.90 -31.59
C TYR A 400 18.66 -5.07 -32.40
N THR A 401 18.70 -6.25 -31.79
CA THR A 401 19.11 -7.50 -32.42
C THR A 401 17.90 -8.44 -32.51
N VAL A 402 17.69 -9.02 -33.67
CA VAL A 402 16.66 -10.03 -33.93
C VAL A 402 17.31 -11.40 -33.99
N MET A 403 16.76 -12.35 -33.24
CA MET A 403 17.14 -13.75 -33.30
C MET A 403 15.94 -14.60 -33.74
N SER A 404 16.15 -15.47 -34.72
CA SER A 404 15.22 -16.57 -35.00
C SER A 404 15.84 -17.91 -34.61
N TYR A 405 15.03 -18.83 -34.08
CA TYR A 405 15.51 -20.12 -33.57
C TYR A 405 14.47 -21.23 -33.68
N THR A 406 14.92 -22.47 -33.61
CA THR A 406 14.07 -23.67 -33.50
C THR A 406 14.40 -24.46 -32.24
N LEU A 407 13.43 -25.19 -31.69
CA LEU A 407 13.58 -26.02 -30.50
C LEU A 407 13.44 -27.52 -30.81
N SER A 408 14.23 -28.35 -30.16
CA SER A 408 14.14 -29.81 -30.25
C SER A 408 14.49 -30.50 -28.92
N PRO A 409 13.57 -31.25 -28.28
CA PRO A 409 12.12 -31.29 -28.55
C PRO A 409 11.49 -29.89 -28.51
N ASP A 410 10.38 -29.71 -29.21
CA ASP A 410 9.69 -28.41 -29.25
C ASP A 410 8.94 -28.13 -27.93
N LEU A 411 8.71 -26.85 -27.63
CA LEU A 411 7.93 -26.38 -26.48
C LEU A 411 6.76 -25.50 -26.94
N PRO A 412 5.60 -25.55 -26.27
CA PRO A 412 4.50 -24.63 -26.57
C PRO A 412 4.92 -23.16 -26.38
N ASP A 413 4.48 -22.26 -27.26
CA ASP A 413 4.79 -20.81 -27.15
C ASP A 413 4.42 -20.20 -25.80
N ALA A 414 3.34 -20.67 -25.18
CA ALA A 414 2.90 -20.19 -23.88
C ALA A 414 3.76 -20.71 -22.70
N ALA A 415 4.62 -21.70 -22.94
CA ALA A 415 5.43 -22.36 -21.91
C ALA A 415 6.89 -21.89 -21.89
N PHE A 416 7.38 -21.23 -22.94
CA PHE A 416 8.78 -20.86 -23.07
C PHE A 416 8.95 -19.55 -23.83
N THR A 417 9.76 -18.65 -23.29
CA THR A 417 10.18 -17.43 -23.97
C THR A 417 11.68 -17.21 -23.83
N VAL A 418 12.24 -16.44 -24.77
CA VAL A 418 13.60 -15.91 -24.69
C VAL A 418 13.50 -14.40 -24.67
N THR A 419 14.25 -13.77 -23.78
CA THR A 419 14.23 -12.31 -23.61
C THR A 419 15.65 -11.81 -23.33
N ASP A 420 15.88 -10.54 -23.61
CA ASP A 420 17.12 -9.85 -23.27
C ASP A 420 17.25 -9.70 -21.75
N CYS A 421 18.49 -9.77 -21.24
CA CYS A 421 18.78 -9.46 -19.83
C CYS A 421 18.73 -7.96 -19.54
N LEU A 422 18.95 -7.12 -20.56
CA LEU A 422 18.91 -5.66 -20.46
C LEU A 422 17.52 -5.11 -20.74
N ARG A 423 17.27 -3.91 -20.20
CA ARG A 423 16.07 -3.13 -20.52
C ARG A 423 16.34 -2.19 -21.67
N SER A 424 15.28 -1.88 -22.41
CA SER A 424 15.34 -0.82 -23.43
C SER A 424 15.72 0.51 -22.79
N ASP A 425 16.56 1.26 -23.49
CA ASP A 425 16.87 2.64 -23.13
C ASP A 425 15.57 3.46 -23.08
N ARG A 426 15.51 4.45 -22.19
CA ARG A 426 14.35 5.34 -22.13
C ARG A 426 14.47 6.42 -23.19
N PRO A 427 13.39 6.77 -23.90
CA PRO A 427 13.38 7.94 -24.77
C PRO A 427 13.83 9.18 -24.02
N ARG A 428 14.65 10.02 -24.67
CA ARG A 428 15.21 11.24 -24.06
C ARG A 428 14.78 12.47 -24.84
N GLN A 429 14.65 13.62 -24.18
CA GLN A 429 14.35 14.87 -24.88
C GLN A 429 15.52 15.27 -25.79
N LYS A 430 15.20 15.75 -26.98
CA LYS A 430 16.22 16.29 -27.90
C LYS A 430 16.82 17.55 -27.28
N ARG A 431 18.13 17.60 -27.10
CA ARG A 431 18.83 18.80 -26.61
C ARG A 431 18.65 19.94 -27.59
N THR A 432 17.92 20.98 -27.19
CA THR A 432 17.77 22.23 -27.95
C THR A 432 18.76 23.32 -27.51
N ASN A 433 19.30 23.25 -26.29
CA ASN A 433 20.33 24.15 -25.77
C ASN A 433 21.33 23.45 -24.80
N PRO A 434 22.64 23.73 -24.84
CA PRO A 434 23.63 23.09 -23.96
C PRO A 434 23.60 23.51 -22.48
N ASN A 435 22.90 24.61 -22.14
CA ASN A 435 22.94 25.25 -20.82
C ASN A 435 21.65 25.12 -19.99
N GLU A 436 20.65 24.37 -20.44
CA GLU A 436 19.41 24.18 -19.67
C GLU A 436 19.54 23.03 -18.65
N PRO A 437 19.06 23.22 -17.41
CA PRO A 437 19.07 22.17 -16.40
C PRO A 437 18.14 21.03 -16.77
N GLN A 438 18.56 19.79 -16.49
CA GLN A 438 17.76 18.59 -16.69
C GLN A 438 16.48 18.64 -15.84
N ALA A 439 15.32 18.63 -16.47
CA ALA A 439 14.08 18.28 -15.77
C ALA A 439 14.04 16.74 -15.61
N SER A 440 14.07 16.25 -14.37
CA SER A 440 13.78 14.85 -14.07
C SER A 440 12.28 14.60 -14.05
N ASP A 441 11.94 13.43 -14.58
CA ASP A 441 10.70 12.66 -14.41
C ASP A 441 9.37 13.29 -14.84
N SER A 442 8.95 12.91 -16.06
CA SER A 442 7.54 12.57 -16.28
C SER A 442 7.46 11.10 -16.71
N ALA A 443 6.69 10.31 -15.95
CA ALA A 443 6.49 8.89 -16.19
C ALA A 443 5.59 8.70 -17.42
N PHE A 444 6.19 8.62 -18.60
CA PHE A 444 5.52 8.15 -19.81
C PHE A 444 6.18 6.86 -20.28
N SER A 445 5.60 5.73 -19.87
CA SER A 445 5.93 4.42 -20.43
C SER A 445 5.24 4.27 -21.79
N PHE A 446 5.95 4.52 -22.88
CA PHE A 446 5.59 3.89 -24.14
C PHE A 446 6.07 2.45 -24.08
N GLY A 447 5.17 1.54 -23.73
CA GLY A 447 5.39 0.13 -24.01
C GLY A 447 5.28 -0.09 -25.51
N ILE A 448 6.42 -0.19 -26.20
CA ILE A 448 6.44 -1.10 -27.35
C ILE A 448 6.31 -2.48 -26.73
N ILE A 449 5.17 -3.11 -26.94
CA ILE A 449 4.84 -4.44 -26.42
C ILE A 449 5.87 -5.43 -26.98
N GLY A 450 6.92 -5.66 -26.22
CA GLY A 450 7.83 -6.80 -26.29
C GLY A 450 7.77 -7.51 -24.95
N GLY A 451 6.57 -7.87 -24.51
CA GLY A 451 6.33 -8.45 -23.19
C GLY A 451 4.85 -8.50 -22.86
N ALA A 452 4.22 -9.64 -23.16
CA ALA A 452 2.89 -10.09 -22.73
C ALA A 452 1.67 -9.26 -23.18
N VAL A 453 1.12 -9.58 -24.36
CA VAL A 453 -0.25 -10.11 -24.55
C VAL A 453 -0.24 -10.94 -25.84
N ASP A 454 -0.56 -12.24 -25.73
CA ASP A 454 -0.58 -13.28 -26.76
C ASP A 454 0.72 -13.48 -27.57
N PRO A 455 1.37 -14.67 -27.49
CA PRO A 455 2.57 -14.94 -28.26
C PRO A 455 2.19 -15.08 -29.74
N THR A 456 2.21 -13.97 -30.46
CA THR A 456 2.21 -14.03 -31.92
C THR A 456 3.67 -14.25 -32.33
N ALA A 457 4.11 -15.51 -32.27
CA ALA A 457 5.27 -15.94 -33.04
C ALA A 457 5.01 -15.52 -34.50
N ILE A 458 5.85 -14.66 -35.06
CA ILE A 458 5.78 -14.29 -36.47
C ILE A 458 6.28 -15.52 -37.25
N ILE A 459 5.34 -16.32 -37.75
CA ILE A 459 5.63 -17.53 -38.53
C ILE A 459 6.01 -17.12 -39.96
N PHE A 460 7.27 -17.36 -40.35
CA PHE A 460 7.63 -17.57 -41.76
C PHE A 460 7.65 -19.07 -42.01
N GLY A 461 6.63 -19.56 -42.73
CA GLY A 461 6.48 -20.98 -43.03
C GLY A 461 7.42 -21.46 -44.13
N GLY A 462 8.26 -22.45 -43.80
CA GLY A 462 9.04 -23.25 -44.74
C GLY A 462 8.98 -24.72 -44.32
N SER A 463 8.40 -25.57 -45.17
CA SER A 463 8.20 -27.00 -44.93
C SER A 463 9.54 -27.76 -44.81
N GLY A 464 9.83 -28.28 -43.60
CA GLY A 464 10.89 -29.26 -43.37
C GLY A 464 11.82 -28.99 -42.18
N GLN A 465 11.78 -27.78 -41.62
CA GLN A 465 12.51 -27.39 -40.40
C GLN A 465 11.49 -27.22 -39.26
N GLY A 466 11.89 -27.47 -38.00
CA GLY A 466 11.02 -27.35 -36.83
C GLY A 466 10.37 -25.97 -36.70
N ARG A 467 9.41 -25.81 -35.77
CA ARG A 467 8.71 -24.54 -35.56
C ARG A 467 9.72 -23.40 -35.36
N LEU A 468 9.60 -22.35 -36.17
CA LEU A 468 10.47 -21.18 -36.12
C LEU A 468 9.91 -20.17 -35.13
N HIS A 469 10.75 -19.74 -34.19
CA HIS A 469 10.48 -18.70 -33.21
C HIS A 469 11.33 -17.47 -33.54
N ALA A 470 10.86 -16.28 -33.17
CA ALA A 470 11.59 -15.02 -33.35
C ALA A 470 11.49 -14.15 -32.09
N VAL A 471 12.60 -13.54 -31.70
CA VAL A 471 12.69 -12.63 -30.54
C VAL A 471 13.56 -11.42 -30.88
N CYS A 472 13.26 -10.30 -30.23
CA CYS A 472 14.00 -9.05 -30.36
C CYS A 472 14.67 -8.70 -29.02
N SER A 473 15.87 -8.16 -29.08
CA SER A 473 16.58 -7.61 -27.93
C SER A 473 15.91 -6.32 -27.45
N ALA A 474 16.39 -5.79 -26.32
CA ALA A 474 16.07 -4.44 -25.90
C ALA A 474 16.50 -3.40 -26.95
N LEU A 475 15.81 -2.25 -26.96
CA LEU A 475 16.15 -1.12 -27.83
C LEU A 475 17.24 -0.25 -27.19
N HIS A 476 18.24 0.10 -27.98
CA HIS A 476 19.36 0.95 -27.56
C HIS A 476 19.56 2.15 -28.49
N PHE A 477 20.11 3.24 -27.93
CA PHE A 477 20.50 4.41 -28.74
C PHE A 477 21.66 4.09 -29.68
N GLU A 478 22.62 3.29 -29.23
CA GLU A 478 23.74 2.80 -30.03
C GLU A 478 23.60 1.30 -30.28
N PRO A 479 24.14 0.77 -31.40
CA PRO A 479 24.18 -0.67 -31.64
C PRO A 479 24.88 -1.40 -30.50
N VAL A 480 24.28 -2.50 -30.03
CA VAL A 480 24.89 -3.38 -29.03
C VAL A 480 25.55 -4.56 -29.73
N ASP A 481 26.80 -4.84 -29.35
CA ASP A 481 27.59 -5.86 -30.02
C ASP A 481 27.28 -7.28 -29.55
N ASP A 482 27.00 -7.42 -28.26
CA ASP A 482 26.81 -8.69 -27.57
C ASP A 482 25.56 -8.60 -26.68
N VAL A 483 24.58 -9.46 -26.94
CA VAL A 483 23.31 -9.51 -26.20
C VAL A 483 23.32 -10.78 -25.35
N GLU A 484 23.19 -10.59 -24.05
CA GLU A 484 22.96 -11.69 -23.12
C GLU A 484 21.47 -12.03 -23.10
N TRP A 485 21.12 -13.20 -23.64
CA TRP A 485 19.76 -13.71 -23.65
C TRP A 485 19.50 -14.57 -22.42
N ARG A 486 18.29 -14.50 -21.88
CA ARG A 486 17.81 -15.43 -20.85
C ARG A 486 16.58 -16.19 -21.31
N MET A 487 16.51 -17.44 -20.89
CA MET A 487 15.35 -18.31 -21.09
C MET A 487 14.38 -18.14 -19.92
N VAL A 488 13.08 -18.12 -20.21
CA VAL A 488 12.02 -18.05 -19.19
C VAL A 488 10.99 -19.14 -19.45
N PHE A 489 10.79 -19.99 -18.45
CA PHE A 489 9.80 -21.07 -18.49
C PHE A 489 8.52 -20.60 -17.80
N HIS A 490 7.37 -20.95 -18.35
CA HIS A 490 6.07 -20.61 -17.80
C HIS A 490 5.36 -21.89 -17.43
N GLU A 491 5.26 -22.15 -16.13
CA GLU A 491 4.80 -23.45 -15.64
C GLU A 491 3.60 -23.35 -14.72
N LYS A 492 2.64 -24.23 -14.97
CA LYS A 492 1.55 -24.52 -14.06
C LYS A 492 2.03 -25.53 -13.03
N ARG A 493 2.05 -25.12 -11.76
CA ARG A 493 2.58 -25.91 -10.62
C ARG A 493 1.50 -26.62 -9.83
N ARG A 494 0.23 -26.30 -10.07
CA ARG A 494 -0.93 -26.87 -9.34
C ARG A 494 -1.93 -27.47 -10.31
N GLU A 495 -2.51 -28.60 -9.93
CA GLU A 495 -3.64 -29.17 -10.65
C GLU A 495 -4.88 -28.28 -10.51
N ASP A 496 -5.78 -28.33 -11.49
CA ASP A 496 -7.04 -27.60 -11.42
C ASP A 496 -7.93 -28.22 -10.35
N ILE A 497 -8.63 -27.38 -9.60
CA ILE A 497 -9.62 -27.82 -8.62
C ILE A 497 -11.01 -27.34 -8.99
N THR A 498 -12.00 -28.22 -8.89
CA THR A 498 -13.42 -27.86 -9.03
C THR A 498 -14.10 -27.93 -7.67
N VAL A 499 -14.78 -26.85 -7.30
CA VAL A 499 -15.48 -26.69 -6.03
C VAL A 499 -16.95 -26.42 -6.28
N GLU A 500 -17.81 -27.28 -5.74
CA GLU A 500 -19.26 -27.10 -5.77
C GLU A 500 -19.68 -26.02 -4.74
N LEU A 501 -20.47 -25.05 -5.19
CA LEU A 501 -20.91 -23.90 -4.39
C LEU A 501 -22.39 -24.00 -4.00
N ILE A 502 -23.26 -24.35 -4.97
CA ILE A 502 -24.72 -24.48 -4.83
C ILE A 502 -25.20 -25.79 -5.42
#